data_AF-A0A2V8RKF8-F1
#
_entry.id   AF-A0A2V8RKF8-F1
#
_cell.length_a   1.000
_cell.length_b   1.000
_cell.length_c   1.000
_cell.angle_alpha   90.00
_cell.angle_beta   90.00
_cell.angle_gamma   90.00
#
_symmetry.space_group_name_H-M   'P 1'
#
loop_
_entity.id
_entity.type
_entity.pdbx_description
1 polymer ?
#
loop_
_entity_poly.entity_id
_entity_poly.type
_entity_poly.pdbx_seq_one_letter_code
_entity_poly.pdbx_strand_id
1 'polypeptide(L)'
;MDVATAYLNSILPKGEVIYMEMPPGTNNPPGTVCRLNRTLYGLKQSGRYWNITVTDAILRELAELHFRRSEFDHCMFISRVGSTVVIIVIYVDDLLLFSNN
;
A
#
# COMPACT_ATOMS: atom_id res chain seq x y z
N MET A 1 2.24 6.50 11.99
CA MET A 1 1.21 7.17 11.18
C MET A 1 0.37 6.07 10.56
N ASP A 2 -0.95 6.12 10.69
CA ASP A 2 -1.84 5.11 10.12
C ASP A 2 -2.41 5.60 8.78
N VAL A 3 -2.37 4.76 7.76
CA VAL A 3 -2.90 5.07 6.43
C VAL A 3 -4.34 4.60 6.34
N ALA A 4 -5.26 5.57 6.33
CA ALA A 4 -6.67 5.28 6.13
C ALA A 4 -6.89 4.48 4.84
N THR A 5 -7.62 3.37 4.98
CA THR A 5 -8.02 2.48 3.89
C THR A 5 -6.86 2.04 2.98
N ALA A 6 -5.70 1.75 3.57
CA ALA A 6 -4.46 1.40 2.87
C ALA A 6 -4.65 0.54 1.61
N TYR A 7 -5.34 -0.60 1.71
CA TYR A 7 -5.55 -1.50 0.56
C TYR A 7 -6.44 -0.91 -0.54
N LEU A 8 -7.36 0.00 -0.24
CA LEU A 8 -8.16 0.67 -1.27
C LEU A 8 -7.33 1.67 -2.08
N ASN A 9 -6.14 2.05 -1.62
CA ASN A 9 -5.23 2.90 -2.40
C ASN A 9 -4.56 2.17 -3.57
N SER A 10 -4.59 0.83 -3.58
CA SER A 10 -3.97 0.01 -4.61
C SER A 10 -4.95 -0.46 -5.69
N ILE A 11 -4.51 -0.36 -6.94
CA ILE A 11 -5.27 -0.81 -8.13
C ILE A 11 -5.11 -2.32 -8.29
N LEU A 12 -6.22 -3.03 -8.55
CA LEU A 12 -6.17 -4.43 -8.93
C LEU A 12 -5.76 -4.51 -10.42
N PRO A 13 -4.69 -5.24 -10.80
CA PRO A 13 -4.25 -5.28 -12.19
C PRO A 13 -5.30 -5.83 -13.15
N LYS A 14 -5.31 -5.33 -14.40
CA LYS A 14 -6.30 -5.73 -15.41
C LYS A 14 -6.32 -7.25 -15.69
N GLY A 15 -5.20 -7.95 -15.46
CA GLY A 15 -5.09 -9.40 -15.62
C GLY A 15 -5.72 -10.22 -14.47
N GLU A 16 -6.05 -9.58 -13.35
CA GLU A 16 -6.73 -10.22 -12.22
C GLU A 16 -8.18 -9.72 -12.14
N VAL A 17 -9.13 -10.62 -12.37
CA VAL A 17 -10.56 -10.30 -12.33
C VAL A 17 -11.18 -10.98 -11.12
N ILE A 18 -11.62 -10.16 -10.17
CA ILE A 18 -12.31 -10.63 -8.96
C ILE A 18 -13.69 -10.00 -8.92
N TYR A 19 -14.67 -10.86 -8.70
CA TYR A 19 -16.04 -10.47 -8.43
C TYR A 19 -16.38 -10.76 -6.96
N MET A 20 -17.27 -9.94 -6.40
CA MET A 20 -17.86 -10.19 -5.10
C MET A 20 -19.37 -10.04 -5.18
N GLU A 21 -20.08 -10.70 -4.27
CA GLU A 21 -21.51 -10.45 -4.08
C GLU A 21 -21.75 -8.99 -3.73
N MET A 22 -22.93 -8.49 -4.11
CA MET A 22 -23.33 -7.14 -3.73
C MET A 22 -23.38 -7.02 -2.21
N PRO A 23 -22.81 -5.94 -1.62
CA PRO A 23 -22.84 -5.76 -0.19
C PRO A 23 -24.30 -5.58 0.31
N PRO A 24 -24.59 -5.99 1.56
CA PRO A 24 -25.90 -5.77 2.17
C PRO A 24 -26.32 -4.30 2.12
N GLY A 25 -27.62 -4.04 1.99
CA GLY A 25 -28.17 -2.68 1.94
C GLY A 25 -28.11 -2.01 0.56
N THR A 26 -27.74 -2.76 -0.49
CA THR A 26 -27.79 -2.27 -1.87
C THR A 26 -29.03 -2.81 -2.60
N ASN A 27 -29.76 -1.94 -3.30
CA ASN A 27 -30.94 -2.33 -4.09
C ASN A 27 -30.52 -2.69 -5.51
N ASN A 28 -30.00 -3.90 -5.72
CA ASN A 28 -29.62 -4.39 -7.03
C ASN A 28 -30.50 -5.57 -7.47
N PRO A 29 -30.74 -5.74 -8.78
CA PRO A 29 -31.43 -6.90 -9.30
C PRO A 29 -30.76 -8.22 -8.88
N PRO A 30 -31.53 -9.30 -8.69
CA PRO A 30 -30.96 -10.62 -8.45
C PRO A 30 -29.93 -11.02 -9.52
N GLY A 31 -28.84 -11.64 -9.09
CA GLY A 31 -27.74 -12.05 -9.98
C GLY A 31 -26.73 -10.95 -10.32
N THR A 32 -26.87 -9.75 -9.75
CA THR A 32 -25.85 -8.70 -9.89
C THR A 32 -24.64 -8.99 -9.00
N VAL A 33 -23.43 -8.73 -9.50
CA VAL A 33 -22.17 -8.85 -8.76
C VAL A 33 -21.29 -7.61 -8.95
N CYS A 34 -20.45 -7.29 -7.98
CA CYS A 34 -19.46 -6.23 -8.08
C CYS A 34 -18.17 -6.77 -8.70
N ARG A 35 -17.62 -6.09 -9.71
CA ARG A 35 -16.22 -6.29 -10.11
C ARG A 35 -15.32 -5.36 -9.31
N LEU A 36 -14.28 -5.90 -8.70
CA LEU A 36 -13.30 -5.10 -7.96
C LEU A 36 -12.32 -4.41 -8.92
N ASN A 37 -12.15 -3.10 -8.74
CA ASN A 37 -11.18 -2.27 -9.48
C ASN A 37 -9.93 -1.95 -8.63
N ARG A 38 -10.07 -2.02 -7.31
CA ARG A 38 -9.03 -1.76 -6.30
C ARG A 38 -8.98 -2.95 -5.36
N THR A 39 -7.87 -3.09 -4.66
CA THR A 39 -7.75 -4.15 -3.66
C THR A 39 -8.57 -3.84 -2.41
N LEU A 40 -8.94 -4.86 -1.66
CA LEU A 40 -9.82 -4.76 -0.50
C LEU A 40 -9.28 -5.63 0.65
N TYR A 41 -9.61 -5.27 1.89
CA TYR A 41 -9.39 -6.15 3.02
C TYR A 41 -10.03 -7.53 2.78
N GLY A 42 -9.29 -8.59 3.12
CA GLY A 42 -9.69 -9.98 2.90
C GLY A 42 -9.19 -10.62 1.60
N LEU A 43 -8.71 -9.84 0.61
CA LEU A 43 -8.04 -10.46 -0.55
C LEU A 43 -6.59 -10.82 -0.20
N LYS A 44 -6.16 -12.01 -0.65
CA LYS A 44 -4.81 -12.56 -0.37
C LYS A 44 -3.69 -11.66 -0.90
N GLN A 45 -3.94 -10.94 -1.98
CA GLN A 45 -2.97 -10.13 -2.69
C GLN A 45 -2.98 -8.64 -2.32
N SER A 46 -3.91 -8.21 -1.45
CA SER A 46 -4.03 -6.80 -1.05
C SER A 46 -2.76 -6.25 -0.43
N GLY A 47 -2.15 -6.98 0.52
CA GLY A 47 -0.91 -6.56 1.16
C GLY A 47 0.26 -6.40 0.17
N ARG A 48 0.33 -7.27 -0.85
CA ARG A 48 1.36 -7.19 -1.90
C ARG A 48 1.17 -5.94 -2.76
N TYR A 49 -0.04 -5.69 -3.24
CA TYR A 49 -0.30 -4.52 -4.08
C TYR A 49 -0.19 -3.22 -3.30
N TRP A 50 -0.58 -3.21 -2.03
CA TRP A 50 -0.33 -2.11 -1.12
C TRP A 50 1.16 -1.82 -0.99
N ASN A 51 1.97 -2.83 -0.69
CA ASN A 51 3.41 -2.67 -0.59
C ASN A 51 4.04 -2.10 -1.88
N ILE A 52 3.60 -2.55 -3.06
CA ILE A 52 4.04 -1.99 -4.34
C ILE A 52 3.64 -0.52 -4.47
N THR A 53 2.36 -0.19 -4.22
CA THR A 53 1.82 1.17 -4.33
C THR A 53 2.53 2.15 -3.41
N VAL A 54 2.68 1.81 -2.13
CA VAL A 54 3.34 2.69 -1.16
C VAL A 54 4.85 2.81 -1.41
N THR A 55 5.50 1.73 -1.91
CA THR A 55 6.91 1.78 -2.32
C THR A 55 7.11 2.77 -3.46
N ASP A 56 6.28 2.69 -4.51
CA ASP A 56 6.34 3.61 -5.65
C ASP A 56 6.12 5.06 -5.19
N ALA A 57 5.13 5.28 -4.32
CA ALA A 57 4.85 6.60 -3.76
C ALA A 57 6.03 7.14 -2.94
N ILE A 58 6.63 6.35 -2.04
CA ILE A 58 7.79 6.80 -1.25
C ILE A 58 8.96 7.16 -2.16
N LEU A 59 9.30 6.30 -3.11
CA LEU A 59 10.47 6.51 -3.97
C LEU A 59 10.27 7.67 -4.94
N ARG A 60 9.04 7.89 -5.42
CA ARG A 60 8.72 9.00 -6.34
C ARG A 60 8.58 10.33 -5.60
N GLU A 61 7.74 10.37 -4.56
CA GLU A 61 7.37 11.62 -3.88
C GLU A 61 8.50 12.12 -2.94
N LEU A 62 9.35 11.22 -2.44
CA LEU A 62 10.50 11.55 -1.59
C LEU A 62 11.85 11.39 -2.32
N ALA A 63 11.87 11.46 -3.65
CA ALA A 63 13.08 11.27 -4.46
C ALA A 63 14.23 12.19 -4.03
N GLU A 64 13.93 13.46 -3.75
CA GLU A 64 14.90 14.49 -3.32
C GLU A 64 15.47 14.24 -1.92
N LEU A 65 14.81 13.38 -1.12
CA LEU A 65 15.29 13.00 0.21
C LEU A 65 16.20 11.76 0.17
N HIS A 66 16.57 11.26 -1.02
CA HIS A 66 17.52 10.16 -1.21
C HIS A 66 17.14 8.86 -0.46
N PHE A 67 15.85 8.57 -0.34
CA PHE A 67 15.40 7.28 0.19
C PHE A 67 15.73 6.14 -0.76
N ARG A 68 16.23 5.05 -0.20
CA ARG A 68 16.38 3.76 -0.88
C ARG A 68 15.71 2.67 -0.09
N ARG A 69 15.13 1.70 -0.79
CA ARG A 69 14.56 0.50 -0.18
C ARG A 69 15.70 -0.38 0.35
N SER A 70 15.52 -0.96 1.54
CA SER A 70 16.48 -1.90 2.13
C SER A 70 16.49 -3.22 1.35
N GLU A 71 17.67 -3.83 1.24
CA GLU A 71 17.85 -5.17 0.63
C GLU A 71 17.49 -6.30 1.60
N PHE A 72 17.46 -6.03 2.90
CA PHE A 72 17.18 -7.03 3.94
C PHE A 72 15.70 -7.06 4.33
N ASP A 73 15.03 -5.91 4.29
CA ASP A 73 13.61 -5.78 4.59
C ASP A 73 12.94 -4.87 3.55
N HIS A 74 12.09 -5.48 2.73
CA HIS A 74 11.37 -4.80 1.68
C HIS A 74 10.30 -3.81 2.18
N CYS A 75 10.01 -3.78 3.48
CA CYS A 75 9.14 -2.77 4.09
C CYS A 75 9.93 -1.59 4.69
N MET A 76 11.27 -1.58 4.56
CA MET A 76 12.12 -0.55 5.14
C MET A 76 12.75 0.33 4.06
N PHE A 77 12.75 1.64 4.30
CA PHE A 77 13.37 2.66 3.46
C PHE A 77 14.32 3.50 4.31
N ILE A 78 15.52 3.74 3.80
CA ILE A 78 16.58 4.43 4.54
C ILE A 78 17.06 5.59 3.70
N SER A 79 17.12 6.77 4.29
CA SER A 79 17.83 7.94 3.77
C SER A 79 19.00 8.26 4.70
N ARG A 80 20.15 8.62 4.13
CA ARG A 80 21.31 9.08 4.86
C ARG A 80 21.90 10.30 4.18
N VAL A 81 21.91 11.42 4.89
CA VAL A 81 22.48 12.70 4.43
C VAL A 81 23.44 13.19 5.51
N GLY A 82 24.75 13.09 5.24
CA GLY A 82 25.79 13.36 6.24
C GLY A 82 25.72 12.38 7.42
N SER A 83 25.57 12.91 8.63
CA SER A 83 25.37 12.14 9.87
C SER A 83 23.90 11.82 10.15
N THR A 84 22.95 12.48 9.49
CA THR A 84 21.51 12.26 9.69
C THR A 84 21.06 11.00 8.96
N VAL A 85 20.34 10.15 9.67
CA VAL A 85 19.72 8.92 9.16
C VAL A 85 18.24 9.00 9.44
N VAL A 86 17.43 8.83 8.40
CA VAL A 86 15.96 8.72 8.52
C VAL A 86 15.54 7.36 7.98
N ILE A 87 14.69 6.67 8.74
CA ILE A 87 14.18 5.34 8.39
C ILE A 87 12.65 5.39 8.36
N ILE A 88 12.06 4.93 7.26
CA ILE A 88 10.63 4.65 7.16
C ILE A 88 10.45 3.14 7.17
N VAL A 89 9.59 2.62 8.06
CA VAL A 89 9.19 1.21 8.07
C VAL A 89 7.69 1.12 7.87
N ILE A 90 7.27 0.23 6.97
CA ILE A 90 5.87 -0.03 6.67
C ILE A 90 5.45 -1.31 7.39
N TYR A 91 4.42 -1.22 8.21
CA TYR A 91 3.80 -2.38 8.84
C TYR A 91 2.31 -2.38 8.54
N VAL A 92 1.90 -3.13 7.52
CA VAL A 92 0.50 -3.16 7.04
C VAL A 92 0.05 -1.73 6.70
N ASP A 93 -0.80 -1.13 7.54
CA ASP A 93 -1.38 0.20 7.31
C ASP A 93 -0.59 1.29 8.07
N ASP A 94 0.35 0.90 8.95
CA ASP A 94 1.20 1.80 9.70
C ASP A 94 2.49 2.16 8.96
N LEU A 95 2.85 3.44 9.03
CA LEU A 95 4.13 4.02 8.67
C LEU A 95 4.85 4.50 9.93
N LEU A 96 5.96 3.86 10.24
CA LEU A 96 6.86 4.20 11.35
C LEU A 96 8.01 5.04 10.80
N LEU A 97 8.28 6.18 11.44
CA LEU A 97 9.37 7.07 11.07
C LEU A 97 10.37 7.15 12.22
N PHE A 98 11.64 6.91 11.92
CA PHE A 98 12.75 7.00 12.87
C PHE A 98 13.81 7.96 12.35
N SER A 99 14.45 8.68 13.26
CA SER A 99 15.57 9.57 12.99
C SER A 99 16.61 9.41 14.11
N ASN A 100 17.88 9.62 13.80
CA ASN A 100 18.97 9.65 14.79
C ASN A 100 19.26 11.07 15.33
N ASN A 101 18.36 12.01 15.06
CA ASN A 101 18.27 13.35 15.65
C ASN A 101 16.98 13.47 16.45
#